data_AF-A0A953DUH0-F1
#
_entry.id   AF-A0A953DUH0-F1
#
_cell.length_a   1.000
_cell.length_b   1.000
_cell.length_c   1.000
_cell.angle_alpha   90.00
_cell.angle_beta   90.00
_cell.angle_gamma   90.00
#
_symmetry.space_group_name_H-M   'P 1'
#
loop_
_entity.id
_entity.type
_entity.pdbx_description
1 polymer ?
#
loop_
_entity_poly.entity_id
_entity_poly.type
_entity_poly.pdbx_seq_one_letter_code
_entity_poly.pdbx_strand_id
1 'polypeptide(L)'
;MKSAPLASLGAALAVLLAVAPAARAQTGPLNPEETRQCLCRSQQLDRWRRENELQLEMIDERKAELFKLSRQIDATRPLVDPNDLAAVEAFKRMLMREQALRNYVQDELRGSYADRIKRYNAAVEEYNAHCTRRPMLKVNVDALQGKLQCPDFP
;
A
#
# COMPACT_ATOMS: atom_id res chain seq x y z
N MET A 1 -36.98 27.08 56.70
CA MET A 1 -35.83 27.58 57.46
C MET A 1 -34.55 26.89 56.98
N LYS A 2 -33.82 27.51 56.05
CA LYS A 2 -32.36 27.74 56.07
C LYS A 2 -31.98 28.36 54.73
N SER A 3 -31.27 29.47 54.83
CA SER A 3 -31.03 30.44 53.77
C SER A 3 -29.53 30.48 53.45
N ALA A 4 -29.22 30.66 52.16
CA ALA A 4 -28.07 31.36 51.58
C ALA A 4 -26.65 30.73 51.71
N PRO A 5 -25.63 31.16 50.91
CA PRO A 5 -25.64 32.24 49.91
C PRO A 5 -25.03 31.91 48.52
N LEU A 6 -25.35 32.79 47.56
CA LEU A 6 -24.59 33.07 46.34
C LEU A 6 -23.22 33.69 46.68
N ALA A 7 -22.18 33.31 45.95
CA ALA A 7 -20.96 34.12 45.80
C ALA A 7 -20.45 34.02 44.36
N SER A 8 -20.51 35.17 43.69
CA SER A 8 -19.97 35.54 42.39
C SER A 8 -18.44 35.78 42.42
N LEU A 9 -17.83 35.98 41.24
CA LEU A 9 -16.42 36.34 40.92
C LEU A 9 -15.55 35.10 40.60
N GLY A 10 -14.77 35.03 39.52
CA GLY A 10 -14.32 36.05 38.57
C GLY A 10 -13.56 35.40 37.40
N ALA A 11 -13.42 36.16 36.33
CA ALA A 11 -12.80 35.77 35.08
C ALA A 11 -11.31 35.43 35.21
N ALA A 12 -10.87 34.41 34.48
CA ALA A 12 -9.49 34.27 34.01
C ALA A 12 -9.48 33.48 32.70
N LEU A 13 -9.76 34.17 31.59
CA LEU A 13 -9.54 33.66 30.24
C LEU A 13 -8.02 33.72 29.98
N ALA A 14 -7.29 32.68 30.36
CA ALA A 14 -5.88 32.55 30.05
C ALA A 14 -5.73 32.20 28.56
N VAL A 15 -5.48 33.22 27.74
CA VAL A 15 -5.06 33.05 26.34
C VAL A 15 -3.64 32.48 26.34
N LEU A 16 -3.55 31.15 26.27
CA LEU A 16 -2.31 30.44 25.96
C LEU A 16 -2.01 30.69 24.48
N LEU A 17 -1.18 31.70 24.21
CA LEU A 17 -0.48 31.86 22.94
C LEU A 17 0.45 30.67 22.74
N ALA A 18 -0.06 29.62 22.08
CA ALA A 18 0.75 28.55 21.56
C ALA A 18 1.70 29.12 20.49
N VAL A 19 2.95 29.37 20.89
CA VAL A 19 4.03 29.64 19.95
C VAL A 19 4.33 28.31 19.25
N ALA A 20 3.60 28.04 18.17
CA ALA A 20 3.95 26.96 17.26
C ALA A 20 5.31 27.31 16.63
N PRO A 21 6.34 26.44 16.71
CA PRO A 21 7.58 26.70 16.00
C PRO A 21 7.26 26.74 14.49
N ALA A 22 7.40 27.91 13.89
CA ALA A 22 7.35 28.05 12.45
C ALA A 22 8.50 27.22 11.88
N ALA A 23 8.15 26.08 11.27
CA ALA A 23 9.09 25.33 10.46
C ALA A 23 9.67 26.30 9.42
N ARG A 24 10.97 26.60 9.52
CA ARG A 24 11.65 27.41 8.52
C ARG A 24 11.52 26.68 7.19
N ALA A 25 10.71 27.23 6.29
CA ALA A 25 10.61 26.74 4.93
C ALA A 25 12.02 26.81 4.33
N GLN A 26 12.60 25.66 4.02
CA GLN A 26 13.90 25.62 3.35
C GLN A 26 13.69 26.14 1.93
N THR A 27 14.09 27.38 1.68
CA THR A 27 13.99 28.02 0.37
C THR A 27 15.26 27.76 -0.42
N GLY A 28 15.12 27.25 -1.65
CA GLY A 28 16.25 27.02 -2.56
C GLY A 28 16.26 25.61 -3.16
N PRO A 29 17.24 25.31 -4.02
CA PRO A 29 17.41 23.97 -4.56
C PRO A 29 17.84 22.96 -3.51
N LEU A 30 17.63 21.68 -3.80
CA LEU A 30 18.18 20.58 -3.01
C LEU A 30 19.70 20.61 -3.03
N ASN A 31 20.31 20.42 -1.87
CA ASN A 31 21.75 20.23 -1.76
C ASN A 31 22.17 18.86 -2.33
N PRO A 32 23.48 18.58 -2.51
CA PRO A 32 23.93 17.31 -3.11
C PRO A 32 23.46 16.06 -2.35
N GLU A 33 23.43 16.12 -1.02
CA GLU A 33 23.02 15.00 -0.17
C GLU A 33 21.51 14.75 -0.24
N GLU A 34 20.70 15.81 -0.20
CA GLU A 34 19.25 15.72 -0.42
C GLU A 34 18.93 15.19 -1.83
N THR A 35 19.68 15.65 -2.84
CA THR A 35 19.56 15.15 -4.22
C THR A 35 19.84 13.65 -4.27
N ARG A 36 20.91 13.18 -3.61
CA ARG A 36 21.25 11.76 -3.51
C ARG A 36 20.11 10.93 -2.90
N GLN A 37 19.58 11.38 -1.76
CA GLN A 37 18.47 10.70 -1.09
C GLN A 37 17.24 10.61 -1.99
N CYS A 38 16.91 11.71 -2.69
CA CYS A 38 15.75 11.74 -3.57
C CYS A 38 15.91 10.86 -4.81
N LEU A 39 17.09 10.83 -5.44
CA LEU A 39 17.36 9.90 -6.53
C LEU A 39 17.21 8.44 -6.07
N CYS A 40 17.68 8.13 -4.88
CA CYS A 40 17.57 6.79 -4.34
C CYS A 40 16.13 6.37 -4.02
N ARG A 41 15.33 7.26 -3.43
CA ARG A 41 13.90 7.04 -3.22
C ARG A 41 13.17 6.85 -4.54
N SER A 42 13.51 7.62 -5.58
CA SER A 42 12.95 7.44 -6.93
C SER A 42 13.23 6.03 -7.46
N GLN A 43 14.48 5.56 -7.38
CA GLN A 43 14.84 4.21 -7.83
C GLN A 43 14.09 3.11 -7.07
N GLN A 44 13.90 3.27 -5.75
CA GLN A 44 13.11 2.35 -4.94
C GLN A 44 11.64 2.35 -5.38
N LEU A 45 11.04 3.52 -5.58
CA LEU A 45 9.66 3.63 -6.06
C LEU A 45 9.46 2.97 -7.42
N ASP A 46 10.42 3.15 -8.34
CA ASP A 46 10.35 2.50 -9.65
C ASP A 46 10.45 0.98 -9.55
N ARG A 47 11.28 0.47 -8.63
CA ARG A 47 11.36 -0.97 -8.34
C ARG A 47 10.04 -1.49 -7.78
N TRP A 48 9.51 -0.85 -6.74
CA TRP A 48 8.24 -1.25 -6.13
C TRP A 48 7.06 -1.16 -7.09
N ARG A 49 7.03 -0.17 -7.99
CA ARG A 49 6.03 -0.09 -9.06
C ARG A 49 6.03 -1.36 -9.90
N ARG A 50 7.19 -1.76 -10.43
CA ARG A 50 7.33 -2.98 -11.25
C ARG A 50 6.96 -4.24 -10.46
N GLU A 51 7.38 -4.35 -9.21
CA GLU A 51 7.00 -5.48 -8.37
C GLU A 51 5.50 -5.52 -8.05
N ASN A 52 4.83 -4.37 -7.98
CA ASN A 52 3.38 -4.30 -7.80
C ASN A 52 2.65 -4.69 -9.10
N GLU A 53 3.14 -4.28 -10.26
CA GLU A 53 2.63 -4.70 -11.57
C GLU A 53 2.71 -6.23 -11.72
N LEU A 54 3.87 -6.83 -11.42
CA LEU A 54 4.04 -8.29 -11.46
C LEU A 54 3.09 -9.03 -10.51
N GLN A 55 2.88 -8.52 -9.29
CA GLN A 55 1.92 -9.14 -8.36
C GLN A 55 0.48 -9.03 -8.85
N LEU A 56 0.12 -7.92 -9.50
CA LEU A 56 -1.20 -7.77 -10.08
C LEU A 56 -1.43 -8.77 -11.22
N GLU A 57 -0.44 -8.97 -12.08
CA GLU A 57 -0.48 -9.99 -13.14
C GLU A 57 -0.68 -11.40 -12.58
N MET A 58 0.07 -11.76 -11.52
CA MET A 58 -0.10 -13.04 -10.83
C MET A 58 -1.51 -13.23 -10.24
N ILE A 59 -2.08 -12.17 -9.65
CA ILE A 59 -3.45 -12.16 -9.15
C ILE A 59 -4.44 -12.44 -10.28
N ASP A 60 -4.26 -11.78 -11.42
CA ASP A 60 -5.17 -11.91 -12.56
C ASP A 60 -5.06 -13.29 -13.22
N GLU A 61 -3.87 -13.88 -13.29
CA GLU A 61 -3.67 -15.27 -13.72
C GLU A 61 -4.46 -16.24 -12.82
N ARG A 62 -4.36 -16.10 -11.49
CA ARG A 62 -5.05 -16.99 -10.54
C ARG A 62 -6.57 -16.80 -10.57
N LYS A 63 -7.06 -15.58 -10.81
CA LYS A 63 -8.50 -15.34 -11.07
C LYS A 63 -8.96 -16.04 -12.35
N ALA A 64 -8.17 -15.99 -13.41
CA ALA A 64 -8.50 -16.66 -14.67
C ALA A 64 -8.54 -18.20 -14.48
N GLU A 65 -7.62 -18.76 -13.71
CA GLU A 65 -7.64 -20.18 -13.33
C GLU A 65 -8.92 -20.54 -12.54
N LEU A 66 -9.29 -19.71 -11.56
CA LEU A 66 -10.51 -19.88 -10.78
C LEU A 66 -11.76 -19.85 -11.67
N PHE A 67 -11.84 -18.89 -12.59
CA PHE A 67 -12.95 -18.79 -13.53
C PHE A 67 -13.05 -20.02 -14.45
N LYS A 68 -11.91 -20.50 -14.95
CA LYS A 68 -11.85 -21.72 -15.77
C LYS A 68 -12.34 -22.94 -14.98
N LEU A 69 -11.90 -23.11 -13.74
CA LEU A 69 -12.31 -24.23 -12.89
C LEU A 69 -13.80 -24.16 -12.54
N SER A 70 -14.32 -22.98 -12.21
CA SER A 70 -15.75 -22.77 -11.95
C SER A 70 -16.60 -23.16 -13.18
N ARG A 71 -16.21 -22.73 -14.38
CA ARG A 71 -16.88 -23.15 -15.63
C ARG A 71 -16.84 -24.67 -15.84
N GLN A 72 -15.72 -25.31 -15.50
CA GLN A 72 -15.60 -26.76 -15.61
C GLN A 72 -16.54 -27.46 -14.63
N ILE A 73 -16.64 -26.97 -13.39
CA ILE A 73 -17.57 -27.48 -12.38
C ILE A 73 -19.02 -27.36 -12.87
N ASP A 74 -19.41 -26.22 -13.41
CA ASP A 74 -20.77 -26.00 -13.91
C ASP A 74 -21.10 -26.93 -15.08
N ALA A 75 -20.14 -27.17 -15.98
CA ALA A 75 -20.30 -28.11 -17.09
C ALA A 75 -20.33 -29.58 -16.64
N THR A 76 -19.57 -29.95 -15.60
CA THR A 76 -19.51 -31.32 -15.06
C THR A 76 -20.73 -31.65 -14.20
N ARG A 77 -21.25 -30.70 -13.43
CA ARG A 77 -22.36 -30.89 -12.48
C ARG A 77 -23.55 -31.69 -13.03
N PRO A 78 -24.14 -31.37 -14.21
CA PRO A 78 -25.29 -32.11 -14.72
C PRO A 78 -24.94 -33.53 -15.22
N LEU A 79 -23.65 -33.86 -15.36
CA LEU A 79 -23.17 -35.14 -15.87
C LEU A 79 -22.81 -36.13 -14.75
N VAL A 80 -22.84 -35.70 -13.48
CA VAL A 80 -22.48 -36.56 -12.35
C VAL A 80 -23.65 -37.48 -12.01
N ASP A 81 -23.46 -38.80 -12.19
CA ASP A 81 -24.38 -39.81 -11.68
C ASP A 81 -24.21 -39.95 -10.15
N PRO A 82 -25.24 -39.69 -9.33
CA PRO A 82 -25.14 -39.83 -7.88
C PRO A 82 -24.90 -41.28 -7.41
N ASN A 83 -25.14 -42.29 -8.24
CA ASN A 83 -24.90 -43.69 -7.91
C ASN A 83 -23.47 -44.13 -8.28
N ASP A 84 -22.74 -43.34 -9.06
CA ASP A 84 -21.32 -43.55 -9.34
C ASP A 84 -20.47 -42.82 -8.28
N LEU A 85 -20.01 -43.58 -7.29
CA LEU A 85 -19.18 -43.08 -6.20
C LEU A 85 -17.88 -42.44 -6.69
N ALA A 86 -17.29 -42.95 -7.79
CA ALA A 86 -16.05 -42.42 -8.33
C ALA A 86 -16.28 -41.05 -8.99
N ALA A 87 -17.38 -40.90 -9.73
CA ALA A 87 -17.78 -39.62 -10.33
C ALA A 87 -18.08 -38.56 -9.25
N VAL A 88 -18.83 -38.94 -8.21
CA VAL A 88 -19.13 -38.05 -7.07
C VAL A 88 -17.84 -37.59 -6.38
N GLU A 89 -16.91 -38.50 -6.12
CA GLU A 89 -15.66 -38.17 -5.43
C GLU A 89 -14.73 -37.31 -6.30
N ALA A 90 -14.69 -37.54 -7.62
CA ALA A 90 -13.99 -36.66 -8.55
C ALA A 90 -14.57 -35.24 -8.56
N PHE A 91 -15.90 -35.11 -8.57
CA PHE A 91 -16.57 -33.82 -8.54
C PHE A 91 -16.33 -33.08 -7.21
N LYS A 92 -16.37 -33.77 -6.07
CA LYS A 92 -16.00 -33.20 -4.76
C LYS A 92 -14.59 -32.63 -4.75
N ARG A 93 -13.60 -33.33 -5.33
CA ARG A 93 -12.24 -32.80 -5.44
C ARG A 93 -12.16 -31.52 -6.26
N MET A 94 -12.97 -31.38 -7.31
CA MET A 94 -13.05 -30.13 -8.08
C MET A 94 -13.58 -28.98 -7.22
N LEU A 95 -14.67 -29.20 -6.49
CA LEU A 95 -15.25 -28.20 -5.57
C LEU A 95 -14.25 -27.77 -4.48
N MET A 96 -13.54 -28.74 -3.88
CA MET A 96 -12.49 -28.44 -2.89
C MET A 96 -11.35 -27.60 -3.48
N ARG A 97 -10.90 -27.94 -4.70
CA ARG A 97 -9.87 -27.17 -5.40
C ARG A 97 -10.34 -25.74 -5.70
N GLU A 98 -11.59 -25.58 -6.14
CA GLU A 98 -12.16 -24.25 -6.41
C GLU A 98 -12.20 -23.40 -5.14
N GLN A 99 -12.67 -23.97 -4.04
CA GLN A 99 -12.71 -23.27 -2.76
C GLN A 99 -11.31 -22.88 -2.27
N ALA A 100 -10.33 -23.80 -2.36
CA ALA A 100 -8.96 -23.51 -1.99
C ALA A 100 -8.35 -22.37 -2.83
N LEU A 101 -8.55 -22.41 -4.15
CA LEU A 101 -8.05 -21.35 -5.04
C LEU A 101 -8.76 -20.01 -4.80
N ARG A 102 -10.07 -20.04 -4.51
CA ARG A 102 -10.84 -18.85 -4.14
C ARG A 102 -10.28 -18.21 -2.87
N ASN A 103 -10.04 -19.00 -1.82
CA ASN A 103 -9.46 -18.50 -0.57
C ASN A 103 -8.06 -17.94 -0.80
N TYR A 104 -7.21 -18.65 -1.54
CA TYR A 104 -5.88 -18.18 -1.90
C TYR A 104 -5.89 -16.81 -2.61
N VAL A 105 -6.79 -16.63 -3.60
CA VAL A 105 -6.93 -15.36 -4.32
C VAL A 105 -7.44 -14.24 -3.42
N GLN A 106 -8.43 -14.51 -2.56
CA GLN A 106 -9.05 -13.47 -1.71
C GLN A 106 -8.20 -13.09 -0.50
N ASP A 107 -7.76 -14.09 0.25
CA ASP A 107 -7.19 -13.86 1.58
C ASP A 107 -5.69 -13.61 1.48
N GLU A 108 -4.98 -14.43 0.70
CA GLU A 108 -3.53 -14.34 0.61
C GLU A 108 -3.09 -13.29 -0.42
N LEU A 109 -3.56 -13.39 -1.66
CA LEU A 109 -3.05 -12.54 -2.73
C LEU A 109 -3.60 -11.11 -2.66
N ARG A 110 -4.92 -10.93 -2.52
CA ARG A 110 -5.51 -9.57 -2.46
C ARG A 110 -5.16 -8.85 -1.16
N GLY A 111 -5.16 -9.56 -0.02
CA GLY A 111 -4.77 -8.99 1.27
C GLY A 111 -3.34 -8.48 1.25
N SER A 112 -2.38 -9.33 0.86
CA SER A 112 -0.98 -8.94 0.76
C SER A 112 -0.74 -7.81 -0.26
N TYR A 113 -1.44 -7.84 -1.40
CA TYR A 113 -1.36 -6.78 -2.40
C TYR A 113 -1.85 -5.42 -1.88
N ALA A 114 -2.96 -5.39 -1.14
CA ALA A 114 -3.48 -4.15 -0.55
C ALA A 114 -2.46 -3.51 0.40
N ASP A 115 -1.81 -4.31 1.25
CA ASP A 115 -0.77 -3.83 2.16
C ASP A 115 0.49 -3.32 1.42
N ARG A 116 0.84 -3.93 0.29
CA ARG A 116 1.95 -3.46 -0.57
C ARG A 116 1.63 -2.13 -1.22
N ILE A 117 0.42 -1.97 -1.76
CA ILE A 117 -0.03 -0.71 -2.36
C ILE A 117 -0.09 0.40 -1.32
N LYS A 118 -0.56 0.11 -0.10
CA LYS A 118 -0.55 1.08 1.00
C LYS A 118 0.87 1.59 1.31
N ARG A 119 1.84 0.68 1.42
CA ARG A 119 3.25 1.03 1.65
C ARG A 119 3.86 1.82 0.49
N TYR A 120 3.56 1.42 -0.74
CA TYR A 120 3.99 2.14 -1.93
C TYR A 120 3.46 3.58 -1.94
N ASN A 121 2.16 3.76 -1.68
CA ASN A 121 1.54 5.09 -1.67
C ASN A 121 2.12 5.99 -0.56
N ALA A 122 2.37 5.44 0.63
CA ALA A 122 3.02 6.19 1.71
C ALA A 122 4.43 6.66 1.31
N ALA A 123 5.22 5.81 0.64
CA ALA A 123 6.54 6.20 0.14
C ALA A 123 6.48 7.23 -1.00
N VAL A 124 5.45 7.16 -1.86
CA VAL A 124 5.20 8.19 -2.87
C VAL A 124 4.87 9.53 -2.22
N GLU A 125 4.04 9.53 -1.17
CA GLU A 125 3.73 10.74 -0.40
C GLU A 125 4.97 11.34 0.25
N GLU A 126 5.81 10.52 0.87
CA GLU A 126 7.08 10.96 1.45
C GLU A 126 8.02 11.52 0.38
N TYR A 127 8.18 10.83 -0.75
CA TYR A 127 8.96 11.32 -1.88
C TYR A 127 8.43 12.68 -2.36
N ASN A 128 7.12 12.82 -2.54
CA ASN A 128 6.52 14.09 -2.95
C ASN A 128 6.71 15.20 -1.90
N ALA A 129 6.65 14.87 -0.62
CA ALA A 129 6.85 15.84 0.44
C ALA A 129 8.28 16.40 0.50
N HIS A 130 9.28 15.58 0.17
CA HIS A 130 10.69 15.92 0.36
C HIS A 130 11.44 16.25 -0.95
N CYS A 131 11.05 15.63 -2.06
CA CYS A 131 11.86 15.60 -3.29
C CYS A 131 11.28 16.39 -4.45
N THR A 132 9.97 16.69 -4.46
CA THR A 132 9.33 17.39 -5.59
C THR A 132 9.06 18.87 -5.30
N ARG A 133 9.16 19.30 -4.04
CA ARG A 133 8.90 20.69 -3.63
C ARG A 133 10.04 21.67 -3.95
N ARG A 134 11.25 21.16 -4.17
CA ARG A 134 12.45 21.97 -4.44
C ARG A 134 13.19 21.39 -5.66
N PRO A 135 13.76 22.23 -6.52
CA PRO A 135 14.47 21.74 -7.70
C PRO A 135 15.75 21.00 -7.30
N MET A 136 15.99 19.85 -7.93
CA MET A 136 17.31 19.20 -7.93
C MET A 136 18.19 19.88 -8.97
N LEU A 137 19.34 20.42 -8.57
CA LEU A 137 20.26 21.02 -9.54
C LEU A 137 20.87 19.94 -10.43
N LYS A 138 20.91 20.20 -11.73
CA LYS A 138 21.53 19.30 -12.70
C LYS A 138 22.97 18.94 -12.33
N VAL A 139 23.75 19.90 -11.83
CA VAL A 139 25.14 19.66 -11.37
C VAL A 139 25.21 18.61 -10.25
N ASN A 140 24.23 18.57 -9.35
CA ASN A 140 24.19 17.58 -8.27
C ASN A 140 23.79 16.20 -8.82
N VAL A 141 22.83 16.16 -9.75
CA VAL A 141 22.39 14.93 -10.40
C VAL A 141 23.51 14.31 -11.23
N ASP A 142 24.17 15.11 -12.07
CA ASP A 142 25.26 14.68 -12.94
C ASP A 142 26.47 14.18 -12.11
N ALA A 143 26.77 14.83 -10.97
CA ALA A 143 27.84 14.39 -10.07
C ALA A 143 27.60 13.00 -9.45
N LEU A 144 26.33 12.58 -9.34
CA LEU A 144 25.92 11.29 -8.77
C LEU A 144 25.71 10.21 -9.84
N GLN A 145 25.68 10.59 -11.12
CA GLN A 145 25.46 9.65 -12.21
C GLN A 145 26.58 8.60 -12.28
N GLY A 146 26.20 7.32 -12.29
CA GLY A 146 27.15 6.19 -12.28
C GLY A 146 27.87 5.94 -10.95
N LYS A 147 27.66 6.77 -9.93
CA LYS A 147 28.25 6.64 -8.58
C LYS A 147 27.21 6.54 -7.48
N LEU A 148 25.93 6.62 -7.82
CA LEU A 148 24.83 6.59 -6.87
C LEU A 148 24.79 5.23 -6.16
N GLN A 149 25.06 5.26 -4.86
CA GLN A 149 24.85 4.14 -3.96
C GLN A 149 23.69 4.47 -3.04
N CYS A 150 22.68 3.62 -3.07
CA CYS A 150 21.45 3.82 -2.33
C CYS A 150 21.40 2.88 -1.12
N PRO A 151 21.16 3.41 0.08
CA PRO A 151 20.86 2.56 1.22
C PRO A 151 19.52 1.88 1.00
N ASP A 152 19.28 0.77 1.71
CA ASP A 152 17.92 0.25 1.85
C ASP A 152 17.10 1.24 2.69
N PHE A 153 16.03 1.78 2.11
CA PHE A 153 15.09 2.61 2.85
C PHE A 153 14.02 1.71 3.48
N PRO A 154 13.63 1.97 4.74
CA PRO A 154 12.63 1.19 5.46
C PRO A 154 11.24 1.25 4.80
#